data_AF-A0A9K3LP71-F1
#
_entry.id   AF-A0A9K3LP71-F1
#
_cell.length_a   1.000
_cell.length_b   1.000
_cell.length_c   1.000
_cell.angle_alpha   90.00
_cell.angle_beta   90.00
_cell.angle_gamma   90.00
#
_symmetry.space_group_name_H-M   'P 1'
#
loop_
_entity.id
_entity.type
_entity.pdbx_description
1 polymer ?
#
loop_
_entity_poly.entity_id
_entity_poly.type
_entity_poly.pdbx_seq_one_letter_code
_entity_poly.pdbx_strand_id
1 'polypeptide(L)'
;MTTTTSSSASVAIFGVSSPDFGCSCEHHSSCGSNIDYDTVVRLKKTVVESTSGGYATIIAAVWVTEGIDRCIVGRVNPAAMKHSERLEGRLCQVTDIFWGTSHKAKNKYSTQHKGVVVAQIIDKYMVGDDVLNAFVERCDSDEESN
;
A
#
# COMPACT_ATOMS: atom_id res chain seq x y z
N MET A 1 -1.36 6.98 -35.13
CA MET A 1 -0.81 7.53 -33.88
C MET A 1 -1.58 6.90 -32.74
N THR A 2 -1.06 5.84 -32.14
CA THR A 2 -1.67 5.18 -30.98
C THR A 2 -1.26 5.94 -29.72
N THR A 3 -2.21 6.61 -29.08
CA THR A 3 -2.02 7.20 -27.76
C THR A 3 -1.89 6.07 -26.75
N THR A 4 -0.65 5.68 -26.45
CA THR A 4 -0.35 4.86 -25.26
C THR A 4 -0.65 5.74 -24.06
N THR A 5 -1.86 5.66 -23.53
CA THR A 5 -2.16 6.17 -22.19
C THR A 5 -1.20 5.42 -21.27
N SER A 6 -0.15 6.10 -20.79
CA SER A 6 0.73 5.56 -19.76
C SER A 6 -0.12 5.44 -18.50
N SER A 7 -0.85 4.34 -18.37
CA SER A 7 -1.58 4.00 -17.17
C SER A 7 -0.53 3.61 -16.14
N SER A 8 -0.12 4.59 -15.34
CA SER A 8 0.69 4.31 -14.17
C SER A 8 -0.06 3.33 -13.27
N ALA A 9 0.57 2.21 -12.94
CA ALA A 9 -0.03 1.24 -12.05
C ALA A 9 0.02 1.72 -10.61
N SER A 10 -1.02 1.42 -9.85
CA SER A 10 -1.14 1.77 -8.44
C SER A 10 -1.47 0.54 -7.62
N VAL A 11 -1.12 0.57 -6.35
CA VAL A 11 -1.38 -0.49 -5.37
C VAL A 11 -1.97 0.13 -4.11
N ALA A 12 -2.89 -0.58 -3.48
CA ALA A 12 -3.38 -0.22 -2.16
C ALA A 12 -2.54 -0.92 -1.08
N ILE A 13 -2.10 -0.16 -0.09
CA ILE A 13 -1.32 -0.63 1.06
C ILE A 13 -2.20 -0.51 2.30
N PHE A 14 -2.44 -1.64 2.96
CA PHE A 14 -3.31 -1.78 4.12
C PHE A 14 -2.51 -1.93 5.40
N GLY A 15 -3.18 -1.69 6.53
CA GLY A 15 -2.63 -1.91 7.86
C GLY A 15 -1.59 -0.88 8.27
N VAL A 16 -1.58 0.29 7.65
CA VAL A 16 -0.58 1.34 7.87
C VAL A 16 -0.65 1.90 9.30
N SER A 17 -1.81 1.81 9.94
CA SER A 17 -2.03 2.19 11.33
C SER A 17 -2.02 0.98 12.29
N SER A 18 -1.58 -0.19 11.82
CA SER A 18 -1.52 -1.43 12.61
C SER A 18 -0.08 -1.74 13.05
N PRO A 19 0.14 -2.35 14.22
CA PRO A 19 1.42 -2.97 14.58
C PRO A 19 1.63 -4.34 13.90
N ASP A 20 0.56 -4.93 13.36
CA ASP A 20 0.55 -6.31 12.85
C ASP A 20 1.45 -6.51 11.61
N PHE A 21 1.73 -7.77 11.27
CA PHE A 21 2.41 -8.15 10.02
C PHE A 21 3.80 -7.49 9.84
N GLY A 22 4.54 -7.35 10.94
CA GLY A 22 5.87 -6.73 10.93
C GLY A 22 5.87 -5.21 10.96
N CYS A 23 4.70 -4.56 11.13
CA CYS A 23 4.56 -3.11 11.17
C CYS A 23 4.85 -2.51 12.56
N SER A 24 5.61 -3.19 13.42
CA SER A 24 6.06 -2.72 14.74
C SER A 24 7.54 -3.05 14.90
N CYS A 25 8.41 -2.06 14.78
CA CYS A 25 9.85 -2.22 14.99
C CYS A 25 10.24 -1.76 16.40
N GLU A 26 11.52 -1.87 16.77
CA GLU A 26 12.01 -1.46 18.09
C GLU A 26 11.83 0.03 18.39
N HIS A 27 11.63 0.86 17.36
CA HIS A 27 11.51 2.32 17.49
C HIS A 27 10.05 2.81 17.43
N HIS A 28 9.13 2.02 16.87
CA HIS A 28 7.77 2.45 16.58
C HIS A 28 6.76 1.38 16.97
N SER A 29 5.74 1.77 17.73
CA SER A 29 4.58 0.91 18.02
C SER A 29 3.77 0.60 16.76
N SER A 30 3.69 1.53 15.81
CA SER A 30 3.21 1.28 14.45
C SER A 30 4.07 2.05 13.46
N CYS A 31 4.85 1.34 12.67
CA CYS A 31 5.82 1.90 11.73
C CYS A 31 5.16 2.77 10.64
N GLY A 32 3.93 2.44 10.23
CA GLY A 32 3.22 3.18 9.20
C GLY A 32 2.68 4.53 9.67
N SER A 33 2.77 4.86 10.96
CA SER A 33 2.50 6.23 11.45
C SER A 33 3.41 7.30 10.83
N ASN A 34 4.56 6.90 10.28
CA ASN A 34 5.50 7.79 9.58
C ASN A 34 5.20 7.93 8.08
N ILE A 35 4.13 7.31 7.56
CA ILE A 35 3.76 7.42 6.15
C ILE A 35 3.00 8.72 5.91
N ASP A 36 3.48 9.48 4.94
CA ASP A 36 2.83 10.68 4.40
C ASP A 36 2.85 10.66 2.87
N TYR A 37 2.22 11.64 2.23
CA TYR A 37 2.32 11.88 0.80
C TYR A 37 3.79 11.91 0.36
N ASP A 38 4.04 11.42 -0.85
CA ASP A 38 5.38 11.30 -1.44
C ASP A 38 6.33 10.32 -0.75
N THR A 39 5.89 9.63 0.31
CA THR A 39 6.72 8.58 0.92
C THR A 39 6.96 7.46 -0.09
N VAL A 40 8.23 7.11 -0.28
CA VAL A 40 8.63 6.01 -1.16
C VAL A 40 8.67 4.71 -0.37
N VAL A 41 8.07 3.68 -0.93
CA VAL A 41 8.10 2.31 -0.40
C VAL A 41 8.61 1.33 -1.44
N ARG A 42 9.34 0.31 -0.99
CA ARG A 42 9.67 -0.87 -1.76
C ARG A 42 8.75 -2.01 -1.40
N LEU A 43 8.16 -2.64 -2.41
CA LEU A 43 7.36 -3.84 -2.23
C LEU A 43 8.28 -5.05 -2.06
N LYS A 44 8.09 -5.84 -1.01
CA LYS A 44 8.93 -7.00 -0.70
C LYS A 44 8.12 -8.16 -0.17
N LYS A 45 8.23 -9.32 -0.83
CA LYS A 45 7.63 -10.57 -0.45
C LYS A 45 8.40 -11.11 0.73
N THR A 46 7.71 -11.29 1.83
CA THR A 46 8.33 -11.74 3.07
C THR A 46 7.34 -12.54 3.90
N VAL A 47 7.87 -13.29 4.84
CA VAL A 47 7.09 -14.07 5.82
C VAL A 47 7.15 -13.32 7.14
N VAL A 48 5.98 -13.03 7.71
CA VAL A 48 5.83 -12.31 8.98
C VAL A 48 4.97 -13.13 9.94
N GLU A 49 5.19 -12.93 11.24
CA GLU A 49 4.31 -13.50 12.25
C GLU A 49 2.95 -12.78 12.22
N SER A 50 1.87 -13.56 12.24
CA SER A 50 0.50 -13.05 12.34
C SER A 50 0.13 -12.88 13.81
N THR A 51 -0.66 -11.85 14.13
CA THR A 51 -1.20 -11.67 15.48
C THR A 51 -2.18 -12.75 15.92
N SER A 52 -2.70 -13.56 14.98
CA SER A 52 -3.48 -14.77 15.27
C SER A 52 -2.63 -15.98 15.66
N GLY A 53 -1.30 -15.82 15.73
CA GLY A 53 -0.35 -16.93 15.78
C GLY A 53 -0.03 -17.49 14.39
N GLY A 54 1.18 -18.02 14.25
CA GLY A 54 1.69 -18.58 13.00
C GLY A 54 2.31 -17.54 12.06
N TYR A 55 2.68 -18.00 10.85
CA TYR A 55 3.37 -17.18 9.86
C TYR A 55 2.51 -16.97 8.63
N ALA A 56 2.56 -15.76 8.08
CA ALA A 56 1.87 -15.37 6.86
C ALA A 56 2.86 -14.81 5.84
N THR A 57 2.74 -15.24 4.58
CA THR A 57 3.46 -14.64 3.46
C THR A 57 2.69 -13.42 2.96
N ILE A 58 3.35 -12.27 2.91
CA ILE A 58 2.78 -11.00 2.46
C ILE A 58 3.68 -10.34 1.41
N ILE A 59 3.14 -9.38 0.65
CA ILE A 59 3.95 -8.32 0.03
C ILE A 59 3.95 -7.14 1.00
N ALA A 60 5.04 -6.96 1.72
CA ALA A 60 5.27 -5.84 2.62
C ALA A 60 5.54 -4.57 1.81
N ALA A 61 5.01 -3.44 2.28
CA ALA A 61 5.50 -2.12 1.89
C ALA A 61 6.61 -1.74 2.88
N VAL A 62 7.84 -1.62 2.40
CA VAL A 62 9.01 -1.26 3.19
C VAL A 62 9.32 0.20 2.92
N TRP A 63 9.34 1.05 3.94
CA TRP A 63 9.70 2.46 3.76
C TRP A 63 11.14 2.60 3.26
N VAL A 64 11.35 3.45 2.26
CA VAL A 64 12.66 3.75 1.68
C VAL A 64 12.99 5.22 1.92
N THR A 65 14.17 5.48 2.50
CA THR A 65 14.72 6.84 2.62
C THR A 65 16.20 6.81 2.28
N GLU A 66 16.67 7.78 1.49
CA GLU A 66 18.06 7.86 1.03
C GLU A 66 18.54 6.58 0.31
N GLY A 67 17.61 5.88 -0.35
CA GLY A 67 17.89 4.59 -1.01
C GLY A 67 18.00 3.38 -0.07
N ILE A 68 17.76 3.57 1.23
CA ILE A 68 17.88 2.52 2.25
C ILE A 68 16.49 2.05 2.68
N ASP A 69 16.30 0.73 2.66
CA ASP A 69 15.11 0.07 3.21
C ASP A 69 15.09 0.21 4.75
N ARG A 70 13.98 0.72 5.29
CA ARG A 70 13.73 0.94 6.71
C ARG A 70 12.72 -0.08 7.24
N CYS A 71 11.66 0.38 7.89
CA CYS A 71 10.64 -0.46 8.52
C CYS A 71 9.60 -0.92 7.51
N ILE A 72 8.97 -2.08 7.78
CA ILE A 72 7.70 -2.45 7.14
C ILE A 72 6.64 -1.49 7.68
N VAL A 73 5.93 -0.81 6.79
CA VAL A 73 4.93 0.21 7.12
C VAL A 73 3.51 -0.23 6.80
N GLY A 74 3.35 -1.35 6.13
CA GLY A 74 2.07 -1.92 5.76
C GLY A 74 2.25 -3.11 4.82
N ARG A 75 1.16 -3.56 4.23
CA ARG A 75 1.17 -4.66 3.25
C ARG A 75 0.23 -4.36 2.09
N VAL A 76 0.58 -4.83 0.90
CA VAL A 76 -0.31 -4.72 -0.26
C VAL A 76 -1.62 -5.47 0.02
N ASN A 77 -2.72 -4.98 -0.56
CA ASN A 77 -4.01 -5.67 -0.57
C ASN A 77 -3.80 -7.18 -0.87
N PRO A 78 -4.21 -8.10 0.03
CA PRO A 78 -3.96 -9.52 -0.14
C PRO A 78 -4.58 -10.12 -1.42
N ALA A 79 -5.60 -9.50 -2.00
CA ALA A 79 -6.16 -9.91 -3.30
C ALA A 79 -5.14 -9.79 -4.46
N ALA A 80 -4.16 -8.89 -4.33
CA ALA A 80 -3.10 -8.70 -5.32
C ALA A 80 -1.94 -9.70 -5.18
N MET A 81 -1.93 -10.56 -4.14
CA MET A 81 -0.86 -11.55 -3.91
C MET A 81 -0.64 -12.51 -5.08
N LYS A 82 -1.69 -12.79 -5.86
CA LYS A 82 -1.62 -13.59 -7.09
C LYS A 82 -0.71 -12.97 -8.17
N HIS A 83 -0.38 -11.69 -8.04
CA HIS A 83 0.57 -10.96 -8.88
C HIS A 83 1.87 -10.63 -8.15
N SER A 84 2.23 -11.39 -7.10
CA SER A 84 3.43 -11.14 -6.29
C SER A 84 4.71 -10.97 -7.10
N GLU A 85 4.90 -11.74 -8.18
CA GLU A 85 6.09 -11.63 -9.05
C GLU A 85 6.19 -10.28 -9.78
N ARG A 86 5.06 -9.62 -10.05
CA ARG A 86 5.03 -8.27 -10.66
C ARG A 86 5.27 -7.16 -9.65
N LEU A 87 4.99 -7.45 -8.38
CA LEU A 87 5.08 -6.51 -7.27
C LEU A 87 6.45 -6.57 -6.58
N GLU A 88 7.14 -7.71 -6.63
CA GLU A 88 8.40 -7.89 -5.91
C GLU A 88 9.47 -6.89 -6.33
N GLY A 89 10.06 -6.21 -5.35
CA GLY A 89 11.15 -5.26 -5.54
C GLY A 89 10.73 -3.89 -6.09
N ARG A 90 9.46 -3.72 -6.47
CA ARG A 90 8.95 -2.50 -7.11
C ARG A 90 9.00 -1.31 -6.16
N LEU A 91 9.29 -0.13 -6.70
CA LEU A 91 9.23 1.13 -5.96
C LEU A 91 7.89 1.82 -6.21
N CYS A 92 7.25 2.25 -5.13
CA CYS A 92 5.99 2.99 -5.17
C CYS A 92 6.11 4.27 -4.36
N GLN A 93 5.43 5.33 -4.82
CA GLN A 93 5.29 6.60 -4.10
C GLN A 93 3.85 6.73 -3.61
N VAL A 94 3.67 7.08 -2.35
CA VAL A 94 2.33 7.32 -1.78
C VAL A 94 1.70 8.55 -2.43
N THR A 95 0.51 8.39 -3.00
CA THR A 95 -0.22 9.43 -3.73
C THR A 95 -1.61 9.72 -3.16
N ASP A 96 -2.18 8.82 -2.35
CA ASP A 96 -3.45 9.05 -1.68
C ASP A 96 -3.46 8.42 -0.29
N ILE A 97 -4.08 9.11 0.67
CA ILE A 97 -4.15 8.74 2.08
C ILE A 97 -5.61 8.79 2.51
N PHE A 98 -6.13 7.67 3.04
CA PHE A 98 -7.56 7.56 3.30
C PHE A 98 -7.95 7.94 4.74
N TRP A 99 -7.00 8.01 5.69
CA TRP A 99 -7.31 8.53 7.02
C TRP A 99 -7.27 10.05 7.04
N GLY A 100 -8.03 10.68 7.96
CA GLY A 100 -8.03 12.13 8.13
C GLY A 100 -8.68 12.93 6.99
N THR A 101 -9.10 12.28 5.90
CA THR A 101 -9.86 12.90 4.80
C THR A 101 -11.31 13.19 5.18
N SER A 102 -11.90 14.22 4.55
CA SER A 102 -13.32 14.58 4.66
C SER A 102 -14.25 13.58 3.94
N HIS A 103 -13.73 12.74 3.04
CA HIS A 103 -14.51 11.73 2.33
C HIS A 103 -14.91 10.58 3.27
N LYS A 104 -16.19 10.54 3.66
CA LYS A 104 -16.75 9.54 4.60
C LYS A 104 -16.43 8.10 4.18
N ALA A 105 -16.53 7.80 2.89
CA ALA A 105 -16.29 6.45 2.37
C ALA A 105 -14.82 6.02 2.51
N LYS A 106 -13.86 6.87 2.11
CA LYS A 106 -12.42 6.63 2.30
C LYS A 106 -12.07 6.48 3.78
N ASN A 107 -12.60 7.35 4.63
CA ASN A 107 -12.33 7.31 6.07
C ASN A 107 -12.86 6.00 6.72
N LYS A 108 -14.09 5.60 6.36
CA LYS A 108 -14.67 4.32 6.78
C LYS A 108 -13.84 3.13 6.29
N TYR A 109 -13.43 3.14 5.03
CA TYR A 109 -12.59 2.10 4.44
C TYR A 109 -11.23 1.99 5.14
N SER A 110 -10.57 3.13 5.38
CA SER A 110 -9.33 3.21 6.16
C SER A 110 -9.50 2.60 7.55
N THR A 111 -10.60 2.93 8.24
CA THR A 111 -10.90 2.39 9.58
C THR A 111 -11.07 0.87 9.55
N GLN A 112 -11.78 0.32 8.56
CA GLN A 112 -12.00 -1.13 8.40
C GLN A 112 -10.70 -1.90 8.13
N HIS A 113 -9.76 -1.30 7.41
CA HIS A 113 -8.51 -1.93 7.00
C HIS A 113 -7.30 -1.48 7.82
N LYS A 114 -7.53 -0.85 8.99
CA LYS A 114 -6.50 -0.37 9.92
C LYS A 114 -5.48 0.58 9.25
N GLY A 115 -5.97 1.53 8.47
CA GLY A 115 -5.16 2.46 7.69
C GLY A 115 -4.97 1.98 6.25
N VAL A 116 -5.30 2.83 5.28
CA VAL A 116 -5.10 2.57 3.84
C VAL A 116 -4.44 3.77 3.17
N VAL A 117 -3.41 3.48 2.38
CA VAL A 117 -2.87 4.41 1.38
C VAL A 117 -2.90 3.79 0.00
N VAL A 118 -2.90 4.64 -1.03
CA VAL A 118 -2.62 4.26 -2.41
C VAL A 118 -1.23 4.74 -2.75
N ALA A 119 -0.44 3.85 -3.34
CA ALA A 119 0.88 4.17 -3.86
C ALA A 119 0.96 3.87 -5.35
N GLN A 120 1.50 4.80 -6.11
CA GLN A 120 1.74 4.68 -7.54
C GLN A 120 3.11 4.06 -7.76
N ILE A 121 3.22 3.10 -8.68
CA ILE A 121 4.51 2.52 -9.07
C ILE A 121 5.30 3.54 -9.88
N ILE A 122 6.52 3.86 -9.42
CA ILE A 122 7.38 4.93 -9.98
C ILE A 122 8.66 4.41 -10.62
N ASP A 123 8.84 3.10 -10.72
CA ASP A 123 9.98 2.48 -11.39
C ASP A 123 9.71 2.19 -12.88
N LYS A 124 10.44 1.23 -13.46
CA LYS A 124 10.26 0.82 -14.85
C LYS A 124 8.85 0.26 -15.04
N TYR A 125 8.07 0.90 -15.91
CA TYR A 125 6.81 0.36 -16.38
C TYR A 125 7.00 -1.05 -16.96
N MET A 126 6.23 -2.03 -16.47
CA MET A 126 6.16 -3.35 -17.06
C MET A 126 4.86 -3.47 -17.85
N VAL A 127 4.92 -4.06 -19.04
CA VAL A 127 3.73 -4.28 -19.86
C VAL A 127 2.71 -5.12 -19.08
N GLY A 128 1.48 -4.64 -19.02
CA GLY A 128 0.39 -5.29 -18.30
C GLY A 128 0.29 -4.94 -16.81
N ASP A 129 0.99 -3.91 -16.33
CA ASP A 129 0.87 -3.45 -14.94
C ASP A 129 -0.50 -2.81 -14.63
N ASP A 130 -1.29 -2.47 -15.65
CA ASP A 130 -2.66 -1.97 -15.52
C ASP A 130 -3.58 -2.95 -14.76
N VAL A 131 -3.27 -4.25 -14.78
CA VAL A 131 -3.99 -5.26 -13.98
C VAL A 131 -3.92 -4.98 -12.47
N LEU A 132 -2.88 -4.29 -12.00
CA LEU A 132 -2.70 -3.96 -10.58
C LEU A 132 -3.71 -2.92 -10.11
N ASN A 133 -4.15 -2.03 -11.02
CA ASN A 133 -5.15 -1.01 -10.71
C ASN A 133 -6.49 -1.62 -10.28
N ALA A 134 -6.79 -2.85 -10.69
CA ALA A 134 -8.02 -3.56 -10.31
C ALA A 134 -8.09 -3.88 -8.81
N PHE A 135 -6.96 -3.84 -8.08
CA PHE A 135 -6.90 -4.07 -6.63
C PHE A 135 -6.85 -2.79 -5.82
N VAL A 136 -6.89 -1.64 -6.49
CA VAL A 136 -7.08 -0.34 -5.86
C VAL A 136 -8.56 -0.08 -5.77
N GLU A 137 -9.14 -0.39 -4.61
CA GLU A 137 -10.52 -0.02 -4.32
C GLU A 137 -10.55 1.48 -4.01
N ARG A 138 -10.87 2.30 -5.02
CA ARG A 138 -11.14 3.72 -4.85
C ARG A 138 -12.57 3.90 -4.37
N CYS A 139 -12.71 4.37 -3.13
CA CYS A 139 -14.01 4.76 -2.58
C CYS A 139 -14.34 6.19 -3.03
N ASP A 140 -14.82 6.34 -4.27
CA ASP A 140 -15.20 7.64 -4.85
C ASP A 140 -16.72 7.94 -4.71
N SER A 141 -17.38 7.37 -3.70
CA SER A 141 -18.79 7.69 -3.41
C SER A 141 -18.88 8.96 -2.57
N ASP A 142 -18.82 10.11 -3.24
CA ASP A 142 -19.45 11.33 -2.75
C ASP A 142 -20.97 11.20 -2.96
N GLU A 143 -21.63 10.36 -2.18
CA GLU A 143 -23.03 10.67 -1.90
C GLU A 143 -22.99 11.83 -0.92
N GLU A 144 -23.21 13.04 -1.47
CA GLU A 144 -23.74 14.20 -0.77
C GLU A 144 -25.01 13.79 -0.01
N SER A 145 -24.84 13.08 1.09
CA SER A 145 -25.90 12.82 2.05
C SER A 145 -25.88 13.97 3.04
N ASN A 146 -26.59 15.02 2.63
CA ASN A 146 -27.30 16.06 3.40
C ASN A 146 -27.22 15.92 4.93
#